data_AF-A0A9N7TIE4-F1
#
_entry.id   AF-A0A9N7TIE4-F1
#
_cell.length_a   1.000
_cell.length_b   1.000
_cell.length_c   1.000
_cell.angle_alpha   90.00
_cell.angle_beta   90.00
_cell.angle_gamma   90.00
#
_symmetry.space_group_name_H-M   'P 1'
#
loop_
_entity.id
_entity.type
_entity.pdbx_description
1 polymer ?
#
loop_
_entity_poly.entity_id
_entity_poly.type
_entity_poly.pdbx_seq_one_letter_code
_entity_poly.pdbx_strand_id
1 'polypeptide(L)'
;MDLSKRVSLWTLEDVLEWVQEQCPAHVDTLQRAVIKHSISGRALLRLKDHHLELLGVEAEEQQQEILQNLLLLRVREEINELTDICSDCFSS
;
A
#
# COMPACT_ATOMS: atom_id res chain seq x y z
N MET A 1 4.16 -1.96 -12.37
CA MET A 1 2.84 -2.32 -11.78
C MET A 1 1.67 -1.85 -12.64
N ASP A 2 0.64 -2.69 -12.90
CA ASP A 2 -0.61 -2.20 -13.52
C ASP A 2 -1.39 -1.37 -12.51
N LEU A 3 -1.20 -0.05 -12.60
CA LEU A 3 -1.83 0.92 -11.71
C LEU A 3 -3.36 0.94 -11.88
N SER A 4 -3.94 0.29 -12.90
CA SER A 4 -5.38 0.20 -13.10
C SER A 4 -6.06 -0.70 -12.05
N LYS A 5 -5.31 -1.65 -11.48
CA LYS A 5 -5.84 -2.60 -10.50
C LYS A 5 -6.07 -1.92 -9.14
N ARG A 6 -7.28 -2.05 -8.59
CA ARG A 6 -7.64 -1.62 -7.24
C ARG A 6 -6.70 -2.19 -6.19
N VAL A 7 -6.26 -1.36 -5.25
CA VAL A 7 -5.35 -1.77 -4.18
C VAL A 7 -6.01 -2.84 -3.30
N SER A 8 -7.31 -2.73 -3.07
CA SER A 8 -8.11 -3.75 -2.37
C SER A 8 -8.09 -5.15 -3.00
N LEU A 9 -7.70 -5.25 -4.28
CA LEU A 9 -7.56 -6.51 -5.04
C LEU A 9 -6.11 -6.99 -5.19
N TRP A 10 -5.13 -6.26 -4.63
CA TRP A 10 -3.73 -6.63 -4.76
C TRP A 10 -3.38 -7.91 -4.01
N THR A 11 -2.65 -8.78 -4.70
CA THR A 11 -2.03 -9.98 -4.17
C THR A 11 -0.73 -9.63 -3.43
N LEU A 12 -0.09 -10.65 -2.85
CA LEU A 12 1.25 -10.51 -2.28
C LEU A 12 2.26 -10.00 -3.33
N GLU A 13 2.17 -10.48 -4.56
CA GLU A 13 3.08 -10.13 -5.65
C GLU A 13 2.92 -8.66 -6.06
N ASP A 14 1.68 -8.18 -6.19
CA ASP A 14 1.40 -6.77 -6.47
C ASP A 14 1.96 -5.85 -5.37
N VAL A 15 1.82 -6.27 -4.10
CA VAL A 15 2.38 -5.52 -2.96
C VAL A 15 3.91 -5.50 -2.99
N LEU A 16 4.55 -6.61 -3.37
CA LEU A 16 6.02 -6.68 -3.49
C LEU A 16 6.53 -5.77 -4.61
N GLU A 17 5.83 -5.71 -5.74
CA GLU A 17 6.15 -4.79 -6.84
C GLU A 17 6.00 -3.33 -6.37
N TRP A 18 4.91 -2.99 -5.68
CA TRP A 18 4.70 -1.67 -5.11
C TRP A 18 5.81 -1.26 -4.13
N VAL A 19 6.21 -2.16 -3.23
CA VAL A 19 7.30 -1.90 -2.28
C VAL A 19 8.62 -1.62 -3.01
N GLN A 20 8.90 -2.36 -4.07
CA GLN A 20 10.12 -2.18 -4.86
C GLN A 20 10.15 -0.82 -5.58
N GLU A 21 9.00 -0.36 -6.10
CA GLU A 21 8.89 0.91 -6.82
C GLU A 21 8.87 2.13 -5.88
N GLN A 22 8.14 2.05 -4.76
CA GLN A 22 7.83 3.22 -3.92
C GLN A 22 8.74 3.36 -2.69
N CYS A 23 9.42 2.28 -2.27
CA CYS A 23 10.28 2.29 -1.09
C CYS A 23 11.72 1.81 -1.40
N PRO A 24 12.42 2.39 -2.40
CA PRO A 24 13.70 1.88 -2.90
C PRO A 24 14.81 1.83 -1.83
N ALA A 25 14.78 2.72 -0.84
CA ALA A 25 15.75 2.74 0.25
C ALA A 25 15.58 1.58 1.26
N HIS A 26 14.42 0.93 1.28
CA HIS A 26 14.01 0.01 2.36
C HIS A 26 13.40 -1.30 1.84
N VAL A 27 13.61 -1.60 0.56
CA VAL A 27 13.05 -2.76 -0.15
C VAL A 27 13.32 -4.05 0.61
N ASP A 28 14.56 -4.29 1.06
CA ASP A 28 14.93 -5.57 1.68
C ASP A 28 14.14 -5.87 2.96
N THR A 29 14.00 -4.89 3.86
CA THR A 29 13.28 -5.08 5.13
C THR A 29 11.78 -5.21 4.87
N LEU A 30 11.22 -4.30 4.07
CA LEU A 30 9.78 -4.28 3.83
C LEU A 30 9.33 -5.49 2.99
N GLN A 31 10.10 -5.91 1.97
CA GLN A 31 9.81 -7.13 1.20
C GLN A 31 9.86 -8.39 2.08
N ARG A 32 10.89 -8.54 2.93
CA ARG A 32 10.96 -9.67 3.86
C ARG A 32 9.73 -9.72 4.75
N ALA A 33 9.33 -8.57 5.28
CA ALA A 33 8.18 -8.48 6.15
C ALA A 33 6.85 -8.77 5.40
N VAL A 34 6.70 -8.24 4.19
CA VAL A 34 5.56 -8.50 3.30
C VAL A 34 5.43 -9.99 2.97
N ILE A 35 6.53 -10.66 2.61
CA ILE A 35 6.55 -12.12 2.34
C ILE A 35 6.18 -12.88 3.62
N LYS A 36 6.87 -12.60 4.73
CA LYS A 36 6.70 -13.30 6.01
C LYS A 36 5.26 -13.22 6.51
N HIS A 37 4.62 -12.07 6.38
CA HIS A 37 3.27 -11.83 6.87
C HIS A 37 2.19 -11.98 5.80
N SER A 38 2.57 -12.35 4.57
CA SER A 38 1.65 -12.47 3.43
C SER A 38 0.75 -11.23 3.28
N ILE A 39 1.37 -10.04 3.32
CA ILE A 39 0.65 -8.77 3.30
C ILE A 39 -0.04 -8.61 1.94
N SER A 40 -1.38 -8.64 1.95
CA SER A 40 -2.23 -8.31 0.79
C SER A 40 -2.48 -6.80 0.70
N GLY A 41 -3.01 -6.32 -0.42
CA GLY A 41 -3.33 -4.89 -0.56
C GLY A 41 -4.29 -4.34 0.48
N ARG A 42 -5.28 -5.13 0.92
CA ARG A 42 -6.17 -4.75 2.04
C ARG A 42 -5.42 -4.58 3.36
N ALA A 43 -4.42 -5.41 3.61
CA ALA A 43 -3.58 -5.27 4.79
C ALA A 43 -2.65 -4.06 4.67
N LEU A 44 -2.07 -3.84 3.48
CA LEU A 44 -1.24 -2.68 3.15
C LEU A 44 -1.97 -1.36 3.42
N LEU A 45 -3.22 -1.23 2.95
CA LEU A 45 -4.07 -0.05 3.19
C LEU A 45 -4.34 0.21 4.68
N ARG A 46 -4.15 -0.78 5.56
CA ARG A 46 -4.43 -0.66 7.00
C ARG A 46 -3.17 -0.52 7.86
N LEU A 47 -1.99 -0.59 7.28
CA LEU A 47 -0.72 -0.44 8.02
C LEU A 47 -0.63 0.92 8.70
N LYS A 48 -0.05 0.95 9.89
CA LYS A 48 0.16 2.17 10.67
C LYS A 48 1.59 2.13 11.21
N ASP A 49 2.04 3.24 11.77
CA ASP A 49 3.28 3.39 12.53
C ASP A 49 3.69 2.13 13.32
N HIS A 50 2.87 1.69 14.27
CA HIS A 50 3.16 0.54 15.12
C HIS A 50 3.24 -0.79 14.35
N HIS A 51 2.58 -0.90 13.19
CA HIS A 51 2.75 -2.07 12.33
C HIS A 51 4.12 -2.06 11.64
N LEU A 52 4.63 -0.88 11.25
CA LEU A 52 5.95 -0.76 10.63
C LEU A 52 7.07 -1.15 11.60
N GLU A 53 6.94 -0.77 12.87
CA GLU A 53 7.84 -1.23 13.95
C GLU A 53 7.85 -2.76 14.05
N LEU A 54 6.68 -3.40 14.06
CA LEU A 54 6.56 -4.86 14.09
C LEU A 54 7.11 -5.55 12.83
N LEU A 55 7.14 -4.84 11.70
CA LEU A 55 7.74 -5.30 10.44
C LEU A 55 9.26 -5.05 10.39
N GLY A 56 9.85 -4.46 11.44
CA GLY A 56 11.28 -4.22 11.57
C GLY A 56 11.76 -2.88 11.00
N VAL A 57 10.86 -1.94 10.78
CA VAL A 57 11.18 -0.55 10.40
C VAL A 57 11.22 0.30 11.67
N GLU A 58 12.40 0.48 12.25
CA GLU A 58 12.56 1.15 13.55
C GLU A 58 12.89 2.65 13.45
N ALA A 59 13.51 3.09 12.35
CA ALA A 59 13.91 4.49 12.21
C ALA A 59 12.71 5.36 11.84
N GLU A 60 12.49 6.43 12.62
CA GLU A 60 11.33 7.32 12.50
C GLU A 60 11.24 7.99 11.12
N GLU A 61 12.36 8.44 10.56
CA GLU A 61 12.41 9.02 9.21
C GLU A 61 11.95 8.03 8.14
N GLN A 62 12.36 6.76 8.27
CA GLN A 62 11.96 5.68 7.36
C GLN A 62 10.48 5.33 7.50
N GLN A 63 9.98 5.26 8.74
CA GLN A 63 8.56 5.07 8.98
C GLN A 63 7.75 6.19 8.35
N GLN A 64 8.20 7.44 8.49
CA GLN A 64 7.51 8.61 7.96
C GLN A 64 7.46 8.60 6.43
N GLU A 65 8.53 8.19 5.74
CA GLU A 65 8.52 8.01 4.28
C GLU A 65 7.51 6.94 3.85
N ILE A 66 7.53 5.77 4.49
CA ILE A 66 6.60 4.68 4.15
C ILE A 66 5.15 5.09 4.44
N LEU A 67 4.89 5.77 5.55
CA LEU A 67 3.56 6.25 5.90
C LEU A 67 3.04 7.27 4.89
N GLN A 68 3.90 8.14 4.34
CA GLN A 68 3.52 9.07 3.28
C GLN A 68 3.14 8.32 1.99
N ASN A 69 3.93 7.31 1.59
CA ASN A 69 3.60 6.47 0.44
C ASN A 69 2.27 5.71 0.63
N LEU A 70 2.02 5.18 1.83
CA LEU A 70 0.75 4.54 2.18
C LEU A 70 -0.42 5.52 2.16
N LEU A 71 -0.21 6.77 2.59
CA LEU A 71 -1.24 7.80 2.54
C LEU A 71 -1.63 8.13 1.10
N LEU A 72 -0.65 8.32 0.21
CA LEU A 72 -0.89 8.55 -1.22
C LEU A 72 -1.68 7.39 -1.83
N LEU A 73 -1.31 6.15 -1.48
CA LEU A 73 -1.99 4.96 -1.96
C LEU A 73 -3.45 4.89 -1.51
N ARG A 74 -3.75 5.24 -0.25
CA ARG A 74 -5.12 5.32 0.27
C ARG A 74 -5.94 6.38 -0.43
N VAL A 75 -5.42 7.60 -0.52
CA VAL A 75 -6.12 8.71 -1.18
C VAL A 75 -6.48 8.32 -2.62
N ARG A 76 -5.58 7.64 -3.31
CA ARG A 76 -5.84 7.13 -4.65
C ARG A 76 -6.95 6.07 -4.68
N GLU A 77 -6.95 5.11 -3.77
CA GLU A 77 -8.00 4.08 -3.69
C GLU A 77 -9.38 4.73 -3.41
N GLU A 78 -9.44 5.70 -2.49
CA GLU A 78 -10.65 6.46 -2.17
C GLU A 78 -11.17 7.27 -3.37
N ILE A 79 -10.27 7.97 -4.10
CA ILE A 79 -10.65 8.70 -5.32
C ILE A 79 -11.23 7.75 -6.36
N ASN A 80 -10.59 6.61 -6.58
CA ASN A 80 -11.12 5.61 -7.49
C ASN A 80 -12.49 5.11 -7.01
N GLU A 81 -12.68 4.85 -5.71
CA GLU A 81 -13.96 4.36 -5.15
C GLU A 81 -15.09 5.37 -5.34
N LEU A 82 -14.82 6.63 -5.05
CA LEU A 82 -15.75 7.72 -5.29
C LEU A 82 -16.07 7.90 -6.77
N THR A 83 -15.08 7.72 -7.65
CA THR A 83 -15.26 7.81 -9.11
C THR A 83 -16.23 6.73 -9.60
N ASP A 84 -16.04 5.48 -9.17
CA ASP A 84 -16.92 4.36 -9.53
C ASP A 84 -18.35 4.59 -9.03
N ILE A 85 -18.50 5.01 -7.76
CA ILE A 85 -19.80 5.34 -7.17
C ILE A 85 -20.49 6.44 -7.99
N CYS A 86 -19.76 7.49 -8.38
CA CYS A 86 -20.32 8.57 -9.18
C CYS A 86 -20.71 8.09 -10.58
N SER A 87 -19.86 7.32 -11.27
CA SER A 87 -20.22 6.78 -12.59
C SER A 87 -21.48 5.92 -12.52
N ASP A 88 -21.61 5.08 -11.50
CA ASP A 88 -22.81 4.24 -11.32
C ASP A 88 -24.07 5.09 -11.08
N CYS A 89 -23.96 6.17 -10.29
CA CYS A 89 -25.09 7.06 -10.00
C CYS A 89 -25.55 7.89 -11.21
N PHE A 90 -24.64 8.22 -12.14
CA PHE A 90 -24.92 9.09 -13.29
C PHE A 90 -25.06 8.35 -14.62
N SER A 91 -24.98 7.01 -14.62
CA SER A 91 -25.19 6.17 -15.81
C SER A 91 -26.66 5.76 -16.03
N SER A 92 -27.60 6.32 -15.27
CA SER A 92 -29.06 6.07 -15.36
C SER A 92 -29.82 7.18 -16.08
#